data_AF-A0A855XMM7-F1
#
_entry.id   AF-A0A855XMM7-F1
#
_cell.length_a   1.000
_cell.length_b   1.000
_cell.length_c   1.000
_cell.angle_alpha   90.00
_cell.angle_beta   90.00
_cell.angle_gamma   90.00
#
_symmetry.space_group_name_H-M   'P 1'
#
loop_
_entity.id
_entity.type
_entity.pdbx_description
1 polymer ?
#
loop_
_entity_poly.entity_id
_entity_poly.type
_entity_poly.pdbx_seq_one_letter_code
_entity_poly.pdbx_strand_id
1 'polypeptide(L)'
;MELFKDKYTPALIDRTGEWLHQFYPKLDKQQFRELVFAEGWGELEFKARIRRITSALTEVLPDNYEEALHVIEQAAPQMRGVEYLFVPDFIEVNGLAPENYELSMKYLTLFTPYSSSEFAVRPFIERYPIETMKRMMEWTGSPNEHIRRLASEGSRPRLPWGSKLRGFQHPYFPFCMN
;
A
#
# COMPACT_ATOMS: atom_id res chain seq x y z
N MET A 1 24.55 6.46 9.17
CA MET A 1 23.35 6.85 8.41
C MET A 1 22.46 5.62 8.37
N GLU A 2 21.31 5.65 9.05
CA GLU A 2 20.38 4.51 9.12
C GLU A 2 19.70 4.28 7.76
N LEU A 3 19.66 3.03 7.26
CA LEU A 3 19.01 2.72 5.99
C LEU A 3 17.49 2.57 6.20
N PHE A 4 16.68 2.93 5.19
CA PHE A 4 15.22 2.79 5.28
C PHE A 4 14.77 1.35 5.58
N LYS A 5 15.50 0.35 5.09
CA LYS A 5 15.18 -1.07 5.36
C LYS A 5 15.36 -1.45 6.83
N ASP A 6 16.19 -0.75 7.59
CA ASP A 6 16.48 -1.07 8.99
C ASP A 6 15.36 -0.61 9.94
N LYS A 7 14.41 0.20 9.45
CA LYS A 7 13.22 0.60 10.20
C LYS A 7 12.30 -0.57 10.54
N TYR A 8 12.35 -1.66 9.77
CA TYR A 8 11.56 -2.88 9.98
C TYR A 8 12.16 -3.75 11.10
N THR A 9 12.08 -3.25 12.32
CA THR A 9 12.60 -3.93 13.52
C THR A 9 11.59 -4.95 14.07
N PRO A 10 12.03 -5.96 14.84
CA PRO A 10 11.12 -6.84 15.57
C PRO A 10 10.10 -6.08 16.40
N ALA A 11 10.53 -5.04 17.13
CA ALA A 11 9.63 -4.21 17.94
C ALA A 11 8.57 -3.45 17.11
N LEU A 12 8.83 -3.14 15.83
CA LEU A 12 7.81 -2.56 14.95
C LEU A 12 6.78 -3.62 14.54
N ILE A 13 7.24 -4.81 14.17
CA ILE A 13 6.38 -5.91 13.73
C ILE A 13 5.53 -6.43 14.90
N ASP A 14 6.12 -6.59 16.08
CA ASP A 14 5.43 -7.03 17.29
C ASP A 14 4.31 -6.04 17.66
N ARG A 15 4.59 -4.73 17.67
CA ARG A 15 3.57 -3.69 17.91
C ARG A 15 2.49 -3.65 16.83
N THR A 16 2.86 -3.85 15.57
CA THR A 16 1.90 -3.94 14.45
C THR A 16 0.93 -5.10 14.68
N GLY A 17 1.46 -6.28 15.04
CA GLY A 17 0.67 -7.45 15.38
C GLY A 17 -0.23 -7.22 16.59
N GLU A 18 0.24 -6.51 17.62
CA GLU A 18 -0.57 -6.13 18.79
C GLU A 18 -1.76 -5.25 18.41
N TRP A 19 -1.55 -4.20 17.61
CA TRP A 19 -2.64 -3.32 17.18
C TRP A 19 -3.66 -4.05 16.31
N LEU A 20 -3.22 -4.90 15.38
CA LEU A 20 -4.15 -5.68 14.56
C LEU A 20 -4.93 -6.70 15.39
N HIS A 21 -4.27 -7.36 16.35
CA HIS A 21 -4.91 -8.34 17.23
C HIS A 21 -6.01 -7.73 18.11
N GLN A 22 -5.95 -6.44 18.44
CA GLN A 22 -7.02 -5.74 19.16
C GLN A 22 -8.34 -5.73 18.37
N PHE A 23 -8.28 -5.70 17.04
CA PHE A 23 -9.44 -5.66 16.15
C PHE A 23 -9.74 -6.99 15.46
N TYR A 24 -8.77 -7.92 15.47
CA TYR A 24 -8.93 -9.28 14.99
C TYR A 24 -8.24 -10.27 15.94
N PRO A 25 -8.90 -10.69 17.04
CA PRO A 25 -8.30 -11.56 18.06
C PRO A 25 -7.88 -12.96 17.57
N LYS A 26 -8.35 -13.37 16.38
CA LYS A 26 -7.92 -14.61 15.72
C LYS A 26 -6.53 -14.49 15.08
N LEU A 27 -5.98 -13.28 14.93
CA LEU A 27 -4.64 -13.07 14.40
C LEU A 27 -3.61 -13.73 15.32
N ASP A 28 -2.89 -14.71 14.80
CA ASP A 28 -1.73 -15.30 15.46
C ASP A 28 -0.52 -14.36 15.29
N LYS A 29 -0.23 -13.60 16.34
CA LYS A 29 0.87 -12.63 16.35
C LYS A 29 2.24 -13.30 16.19
N GLN A 30 2.39 -14.52 16.73
CA GLN A 30 3.63 -15.26 16.65
C GLN A 30 3.85 -15.74 15.22
N GLN A 31 2.82 -16.30 14.59
CA GLN A 31 2.85 -16.69 13.18
C GLN A 31 3.16 -15.48 12.28
N PHE A 32 2.50 -14.33 12.50
CA PHE A 32 2.78 -13.11 11.74
C PHE A 32 4.27 -12.72 11.81
N ARG A 33 4.82 -12.69 13.01
CA ARG A 33 6.23 -12.37 13.24
C ARG A 33 7.17 -13.36 12.56
N GLU A 34 6.89 -14.66 12.67
CA GLU A 34 7.69 -15.72 12.04
C GLU A 34 7.67 -15.64 10.52
N LEU A 35 6.51 -15.37 9.92
CA LEU A 35 6.38 -15.18 8.48
C LEU A 35 7.18 -13.97 7.98
N VAL A 36 7.16 -12.85 8.72
CA VAL A 36 7.95 -11.67 8.36
C VAL A 36 9.44 -11.98 8.36
N PHE A 37 9.95 -12.52 9.48
CA PHE A 37 11.38 -12.77 9.70
C PHE A 37 11.84 -14.17 9.25
N ALA A 38 11.04 -14.86 8.44
CA ALA A 38 11.42 -16.12 7.83
C ALA A 38 12.71 -15.99 7.01
N GLU A 39 13.28 -17.14 6.66
CA GLU A 39 14.54 -17.25 5.90
C GLU A 39 14.61 -16.27 4.71
N GLY A 40 15.81 -15.73 4.50
CA GLY A 40 16.09 -14.71 3.48
C GLY A 40 15.78 -13.27 3.90
N TRP A 41 15.17 -13.01 5.07
CA TRP A 41 14.87 -11.64 5.53
C TRP A 41 16.08 -10.69 5.51
N GLY A 42 17.25 -11.17 5.95
CA GLY A 42 18.47 -10.38 6.02
C GLY A 42 18.94 -9.86 4.65
N GLU A 43 18.61 -10.58 3.58
CA GLU A 43 19.00 -10.26 2.20
C GLU A 43 18.01 -9.32 1.51
N LEU A 44 16.81 -9.13 2.09
CA LEU A 44 15.78 -8.29 1.49
C LEU A 44 16.14 -6.80 1.60
N GLU A 45 16.05 -6.12 0.46
CA GLU A 45 16.07 -4.67 0.38
C GLU A 45 14.70 -4.04 0.69
N PHE A 46 14.65 -2.71 0.79
CA PHE A 46 13.51 -1.96 1.30
C PHE A 46 12.14 -2.37 0.73
N LYS A 47 11.96 -2.35 -0.60
CA LYS A 47 10.68 -2.74 -1.23
C LYS A 47 10.35 -4.23 -1.06
N ALA A 48 11.36 -5.09 -1.01
CA ALA A 48 11.14 -6.52 -0.79
C ALA A 48 10.72 -6.80 0.66
N ARG A 49 11.22 -6.03 1.63
CA ARG A 49 10.75 -6.10 3.03
C ARG A 49 9.29 -5.64 3.16
N ILE A 50 8.90 -4.56 2.48
CA ILE A 50 7.49 -4.15 2.40
C ILE A 50 6.62 -5.31 1.91
N ARG A 51 6.99 -5.90 0.76
CA ARG A 51 6.23 -7.01 0.16
C ARG A 51 6.19 -8.24 1.08
N ARG A 52 7.29 -8.58 1.76
CA ARG A 52 7.34 -9.68 2.73
C ARG A 52 6.37 -9.45 3.89
N ILE A 53 6.30 -8.24 4.44
CA ILE A 53 5.35 -7.91 5.51
C ILE A 53 3.91 -8.00 5.01
N THR A 54 3.64 -7.48 3.81
CA THR A 54 2.31 -7.58 3.19
C THR A 54 1.88 -9.02 2.95
N SER A 55 2.78 -9.88 2.47
CA SER A 55 2.49 -11.31 2.33
C SER A 55 2.19 -11.96 3.68
N ALA A 56 2.98 -11.67 4.72
CA ALA A 56 2.69 -12.15 6.07
C ALA A 56 1.33 -11.66 6.60
N LEU A 57 0.94 -10.41 6.33
CA LEU A 57 -0.38 -9.89 6.66
C LEU A 57 -1.50 -10.63 5.92
N THR A 58 -1.28 -10.97 4.65
CA THR A 58 -2.28 -11.68 3.83
C THR A 58 -2.58 -13.07 4.40
N GLU A 59 -1.57 -13.76 4.95
CA GLU A 59 -1.74 -15.09 5.55
C GLU A 59 -2.46 -15.08 6.92
N VAL A 60 -2.38 -13.97 7.67
CA VAL A 60 -2.84 -13.91 9.08
C VAL A 60 -4.08 -13.04 9.29
N LEU A 61 -4.52 -12.31 8.27
CA LEU A 61 -5.76 -11.53 8.26
C LEU A 61 -6.93 -12.35 7.68
N PRO A 62 -8.18 -11.87 7.78
CA PRO A 62 -9.31 -12.54 7.13
C PRO A 62 -9.11 -12.74 5.62
N ASP A 63 -9.55 -13.90 5.11
CA ASP A 63 -9.53 -14.19 3.66
C ASP A 63 -10.42 -13.23 2.86
N ASN A 64 -11.47 -12.69 3.49
CA ASN A 64 -12.30 -11.67 2.89
C ASN A 64 -11.55 -10.32 2.87
N TYR A 65 -11.33 -9.79 1.67
CA TYR A 65 -10.57 -8.57 1.44
C TYR A 65 -11.14 -7.35 2.17
N GLU A 66 -12.46 -7.18 2.19
CA GLU A 66 -13.11 -6.06 2.87
C GLU A 66 -12.97 -6.17 4.39
N GLU A 67 -13.16 -7.36 4.94
CA GLU A 67 -12.94 -7.62 6.37
C GLU A 67 -11.48 -7.35 6.77
N ALA A 68 -10.51 -7.79 5.97
CA ALA A 68 -9.09 -7.52 6.23
C ALA A 68 -8.79 -6.01 6.21
N LEU A 69 -9.34 -5.27 5.24
CA LEU A 69 -9.20 -3.81 5.18
C LEU A 69 -9.82 -3.11 6.37
N HIS A 70 -10.97 -3.60 6.86
CA HIS A 70 -11.60 -3.03 8.05
C HIS A 70 -10.73 -3.20 9.30
N VAL A 71 -10.10 -4.38 9.48
CA VAL A 71 -9.15 -4.60 10.58
C VAL A 71 -7.96 -3.64 10.48
N ILE A 72 -7.38 -3.50 9.28
CA ILE A 72 -6.26 -2.57 9.04
C ILE A 72 -6.69 -1.12 9.29
N GLU A 73 -7.90 -0.73 8.88
CA GLU A 73 -8.47 0.61 9.09
C GLU A 73 -8.50 1.00 10.56
N GLN A 74 -8.98 0.11 11.43
CA GLN A 74 -9.06 0.38 12.85
C GLN A 74 -7.67 0.57 13.48
N ALA A 75 -6.66 -0.15 12.98
CA ALA A 75 -5.29 -0.07 13.47
C ALA A 75 -4.45 1.06 12.83
N ALA A 76 -4.83 1.54 11.65
CA ALA A 76 -4.08 2.50 10.83
C ALA A 76 -3.73 3.83 11.54
N PRO A 77 -4.54 4.40 12.45
CA PRO A 77 -4.16 5.61 13.18
C PRO A 77 -2.86 5.49 13.99
N GLN A 78 -2.44 4.27 14.36
CA GLN A 78 -1.17 4.02 15.05
C GLN A 78 0.00 3.78 14.08
N MET A 79 -0.30 3.49 12.81
CA MET A 79 0.64 3.06 11.78
C MET A 79 1.07 4.22 10.89
N ARG A 80 1.80 5.19 11.46
CA ARG A 80 2.24 6.40 10.75
C ARG A 80 3.73 6.38 10.41
N GLY A 81 4.07 6.75 9.19
CA GLY A 81 5.46 6.84 8.71
C GLY A 81 5.74 5.95 7.50
N VAL A 82 6.96 6.10 6.96
CA VAL A 82 7.43 5.38 5.76
C VAL A 82 7.56 3.87 5.99
N GLU A 83 7.79 3.47 7.22
CA GLU A 83 7.78 2.09 7.67
C GLU A 83 6.43 1.40 7.46
N TYR A 84 5.30 2.13 7.38
CA TYR A 84 3.97 1.53 7.19
C TYR A 84 3.51 1.50 5.73
N LEU A 85 4.44 1.60 4.77
CA LEU A 85 4.13 1.44 3.34
C LEU A 85 3.56 0.05 2.99
N PHE A 86 3.71 -0.95 3.88
CA PHE A 86 3.07 -2.26 3.71
C PHE A 86 1.53 -2.21 3.84
N VAL A 87 0.98 -1.17 4.49
CA VAL A 87 -0.48 -0.97 4.60
C VAL A 87 -1.12 -0.71 3.23
N PRO A 88 -0.70 0.30 2.46
CA PRO A 88 -1.20 0.46 1.09
C PRO A 88 -0.70 -0.65 0.16
N ASP A 89 0.49 -1.23 0.38
CA ASP A 89 0.97 -2.38 -0.41
C ASP A 89 0.05 -3.61 -0.25
N PHE A 90 -0.65 -3.78 0.88
CA PHE A 90 -1.70 -4.79 1.04
C PHE A 90 -2.83 -4.64 0.01
N ILE A 91 -3.23 -3.40 -0.30
CA ILE A 91 -4.20 -3.14 -1.36
C ILE A 91 -3.61 -3.45 -2.74
N GLU A 92 -2.33 -3.14 -2.94
CA GLU A 92 -1.62 -3.47 -4.18
C GLU A 92 -1.63 -4.98 -4.47
N VAL A 93 -1.42 -5.80 -3.44
CA VAL A 93 -1.35 -7.27 -3.54
C VAL A 93 -2.74 -7.89 -3.68
N ASN A 94 -3.69 -7.47 -2.84
CA ASN A 94 -4.96 -8.19 -2.67
C ASN A 94 -6.17 -7.52 -3.35
N GLY A 95 -6.03 -6.26 -3.78
CA GLY A 95 -7.16 -5.43 -4.23
C GLY A 95 -7.37 -5.33 -5.74
N LEU A 96 -6.55 -5.98 -6.57
CA LEU A 96 -6.57 -5.73 -8.03
C LEU A 96 -7.76 -6.36 -8.78
N ALA A 97 -8.58 -7.18 -8.14
CA ALA A 97 -9.77 -7.76 -8.76
C ALA A 97 -10.78 -6.65 -9.12
N PRO A 98 -11.49 -6.72 -10.27
CA PRO A 98 -12.42 -5.66 -10.70
C PRO A 98 -13.48 -5.29 -9.65
N GLU A 99 -14.02 -6.29 -8.96
CA GLU A 99 -15.00 -6.14 -7.88
C GLU A 99 -14.48 -5.36 -6.68
N ASN A 100 -13.15 -5.34 -6.47
CA ASN A 100 -12.50 -4.66 -5.36
C ASN A 100 -12.06 -3.24 -5.71
N TYR A 101 -12.15 -2.80 -6.97
CA TYR A 101 -11.58 -1.54 -7.45
C TYR A 101 -12.01 -0.32 -6.64
N GLU A 102 -13.33 -0.13 -6.47
CA GLU A 102 -13.85 1.02 -5.73
C GLU A 102 -13.44 1.00 -4.26
N LEU A 103 -13.42 -0.19 -3.66
CA LEU A 103 -12.97 -0.39 -2.28
C LEU A 103 -11.48 -0.07 -2.14
N SER A 104 -10.65 -0.55 -3.07
CA SER A 104 -9.23 -0.24 -3.11
C SER A 104 -8.97 1.25 -3.27
N MET A 105 -9.68 1.95 -4.18
CA MET A 105 -9.52 3.40 -4.34
C MET A 105 -9.91 4.15 -3.06
N LYS A 106 -10.99 3.75 -2.39
CA LYS A 106 -11.40 4.31 -1.08
C LYS A 106 -10.27 4.15 -0.06
N TYR A 107 -9.77 2.93 0.15
CA TYR A 107 -8.78 2.66 1.19
C TYR A 107 -7.39 3.23 0.87
N LEU A 108 -6.99 3.32 -0.40
CA LEU A 108 -5.76 4.01 -0.78
C LEU A 108 -5.80 5.49 -0.38
N THR A 109 -6.95 6.16 -0.54
CA THR A 109 -7.11 7.56 -0.07
C THR A 109 -7.18 7.68 1.44
N LEU A 110 -7.72 6.67 2.12
CA LEU A 110 -7.81 6.63 3.58
C LEU A 110 -6.44 6.47 4.22
N PHE A 111 -5.57 5.61 3.66
CA PHE A 111 -4.26 5.32 4.22
C PHE A 111 -3.17 6.31 3.81
N THR A 112 -3.33 7.02 2.68
CA THR A 112 -2.30 7.94 2.20
C THR A 112 -1.89 9.06 3.18
N PRO A 113 -2.73 9.55 4.12
CA PRO A 113 -2.29 10.51 5.13
C PRO A 113 -1.43 9.91 6.25
N TYR A 114 -1.49 8.58 6.47
CA TYR A 114 -0.67 7.91 7.50
C TYR A 114 0.72 7.51 6.97
N SER A 115 0.82 7.15 5.69
CA SER A 115 2.08 6.83 5.02
C SER A 115 2.13 7.44 3.61
N SER A 116 2.01 6.63 2.56
CA SER A 116 1.79 7.07 1.18
C SER A 116 1.29 5.90 0.33
N SER A 117 0.25 6.14 -0.48
CA SER A 117 -0.28 5.15 -1.42
C SER A 117 0.36 5.24 -2.82
N GLU A 118 1.43 6.03 -2.98
CA GLU A 118 2.03 6.35 -4.28
C GLU A 118 2.58 5.14 -5.05
N PHE A 119 3.01 4.09 -4.36
CA PHE A 119 3.40 2.84 -5.00
C PHE A 119 2.18 1.97 -5.32
N ALA A 120 1.30 1.81 -4.33
CA ALA A 120 0.18 0.89 -4.38
C ALA A 120 -0.88 1.24 -5.42
N VAL A 121 -1.02 2.52 -5.78
CA VAL A 121 -1.96 2.95 -6.81
C VAL A 121 -1.50 2.61 -8.23
N ARG A 122 -0.20 2.36 -8.44
CA ARG A 122 0.39 2.24 -9.79
C ARG A 122 -0.10 1.00 -10.55
N PRO A 123 -0.24 -0.18 -9.93
CA PRO A 123 -0.84 -1.33 -10.62
C PRO A 123 -2.30 -1.09 -11.04
N PHE A 124 -3.04 -0.24 -10.34
CA PHE A 124 -4.38 0.18 -10.79
C PHE A 124 -4.30 1.10 -12.01
N ILE A 125 -3.33 2.02 -12.07
CA ILE A 125 -3.09 2.83 -13.28
C ILE A 125 -2.73 1.94 -14.48
N GLU A 126 -1.96 0.87 -14.28
CA GLU A 126 -1.61 -0.04 -15.38
C GLU A 126 -2.77 -0.94 -15.80
N ARG A 127 -3.60 -1.39 -14.84
CA ARG A 127 -4.69 -2.33 -15.10
C ARG A 127 -5.99 -1.67 -15.52
N TYR A 128 -6.30 -0.50 -14.96
CA TYR A 128 -7.53 0.28 -15.15
C TYR A 128 -7.16 1.75 -15.47
N PRO A 129 -6.45 2.01 -16.59
CA PRO A 129 -5.85 3.32 -16.84
C PRO A 129 -6.87 4.45 -16.96
N ILE A 130 -8.01 4.21 -17.61
CA ILE A 130 -9.02 5.26 -17.84
C ILE A 130 -9.69 5.61 -16.51
N GLU A 131 -10.16 4.61 -15.80
CA GLU A 131 -10.86 4.71 -14.52
C GLU A 131 -9.95 5.33 -13.46
N THR A 132 -8.72 4.86 -13.37
CA THR A 132 -7.76 5.33 -12.36
C THR A 132 -7.29 6.74 -12.67
N MET A 133 -7.02 7.10 -13.93
CA MET A 133 -6.64 8.47 -14.27
C MET A 133 -7.78 9.47 -14.07
N LYS A 134 -9.04 9.05 -14.27
CA LYS A 134 -10.21 9.86 -13.90
C LYS A 134 -10.22 10.13 -12.39
N ARG A 135 -9.99 9.10 -11.57
CA ARG A 135 -9.92 9.23 -10.11
C ARG A 135 -8.73 10.12 -9.67
N MET A 136 -7.58 10.02 -10.34
CA MET A 136 -6.43 10.91 -10.10
C MET A 136 -6.78 12.37 -10.36
N MET A 137 -7.49 12.66 -11.45
CA MET A 137 -7.96 14.02 -11.77
C MET A 137 -8.93 14.53 -10.70
N GLU A 138 -9.86 13.70 -10.23
CA GLU A 138 -10.75 14.07 -9.13
C GLU A 138 -9.97 14.41 -7.84
N TRP A 139 -8.93 13.62 -7.53
CA TRP A 139 -8.09 13.81 -6.35
C TRP A 139 -7.29 15.12 -6.35
N THR A 140 -7.01 15.72 -7.51
CA THR A 140 -6.32 17.03 -7.55
C THR A 140 -7.16 18.15 -6.93
N GLY A 141 -8.48 18.01 -6.89
CA GLY A 141 -9.42 18.95 -6.27
C GLY A 141 -9.69 18.68 -4.78
N SER A 142 -9.08 17.66 -4.18
CA SER A 142 -9.35 17.28 -2.79
C SER A 142 -8.95 18.38 -1.79
N PRO A 143 -9.73 18.62 -0.71
CA PRO A 143 -9.30 19.52 0.36
C PRO A 143 -8.08 18.96 1.12
N ASN A 144 -7.86 17.65 1.11
CA ASN A 144 -6.74 17.00 1.79
C ASN A 144 -5.47 17.01 0.91
N GLU A 145 -4.39 17.63 1.41
CA GLU A 145 -3.14 17.75 0.68
C GLU A 145 -2.44 16.41 0.38
N HIS A 146 -2.61 15.40 1.23
CA HIS A 146 -2.03 14.08 1.00
C HIS A 146 -2.69 13.38 -0.19
N ILE A 147 -3.99 13.60 -0.40
CA ILE A 147 -4.73 13.06 -1.55
C ILE A 147 -4.32 13.78 -2.83
N ARG A 148 -4.16 15.12 -2.79
CA ARG A 148 -3.63 15.88 -3.93
C ARG A 148 -2.20 15.45 -4.28
N ARG A 149 -1.36 15.22 -3.27
CA ARG A 149 0.00 14.70 -3.45
C ARG A 149 -0.01 13.30 -4.06
N LEU A 150 -0.89 12.41 -3.60
CA LEU A 150 -1.05 11.06 -4.16
C LEU A 150 -1.38 11.13 -5.66
N ALA A 151 -2.27 12.03 -6.07
CA ALA A 151 -2.59 12.23 -7.48
C ALA A 151 -1.36 12.58 -8.31
N SER A 152 -0.57 13.56 -7.84
CA SER A 152 0.65 14.00 -8.52
C SER A 152 1.76 12.95 -8.51
N GLU A 153 2.11 12.41 -7.34
CA GLU A 153 3.23 11.48 -7.16
C GLU A 153 2.93 10.09 -7.73
N GLY A 154 1.71 9.59 -7.50
CA GLY A 154 1.28 8.27 -7.97
C GLY A 154 1.23 8.17 -9.50
N SER A 155 0.89 9.25 -10.20
CA SER A 155 0.84 9.30 -11.66
C SER A 155 2.18 9.60 -12.34
N ARG A 156 3.27 9.78 -11.58
CA ARG A 156 4.58 10.09 -12.17
C ARG A 156 5.03 8.98 -13.14
N PRO A 157 5.44 9.32 -14.38
CA PRO A 157 6.00 8.34 -15.31
C PRO A 157 7.20 7.59 -14.71
N ARG A 158 8.02 8.32 -13.93
CA ARG A 158 9.16 7.78 -13.19
C ARG A 158 9.06 8.20 -11.73
N LEU A 159 8.91 7.21 -10.86
CA LEU A 159 8.89 7.37 -9.42
C LEU A 159 10.09 6.58 -8.83
N PRO A 160 10.96 7.18 -8.01
CA PRO A 160 12.01 6.44 -7.31
C PRO A 160 11.42 5.27 -6.51
N TRP A 161 12.04 4.08 -6.61
CA TRP A 161 11.58 2.83 -5.97
C TRP A 161 10.19 2.30 -6.36
N GLY A 162 9.45 3.01 -7.23
CA GLY A 162 8.19 2.55 -7.81
C GLY A 162 8.40 1.88 -9.17
N SER A 163 7.50 0.94 -9.51
CA SER A 163 7.42 0.37 -10.86
C SER A 163 7.21 1.47 -11.87
N LYS A 164 7.88 1.43 -13.03
CA LYS A 164 7.66 2.44 -14.08
C LYS A 164 6.27 2.23 -14.70
N LEU A 165 5.48 3.30 -14.85
CA LEU A 165 4.22 3.24 -15.58
C LEU A 165 4.55 3.12 -17.07
N ARG A 166 4.41 1.93 -17.65
CA ARG A 166 4.85 1.68 -19.04
C ARG A 166 4.06 2.50 -20.06
N GLY A 167 2.76 2.69 -19.83
CA GLY A 167 1.88 3.45 -20.71
C GLY A 167 2.19 4.95 -20.77
N PHE A 168 2.92 5.53 -19.82
CA PHE A 168 3.03 6.99 -19.65
C PHE A 168 4.45 7.53 -19.85
N GLN A 169 5.34 6.80 -20.53
CA GLN A 169 6.76 7.16 -20.64
C GLN A 169 7.09 8.11 -21.81
N HIS A 170 6.11 8.48 -22.64
CA HIS A 170 6.32 9.34 -23.80
C HIS A 170 6.00 10.81 -23.45
N PRO A 171 6.85 11.80 -23.82
CA PRO A 171 6.64 13.22 -23.48
C PRO A 171 5.40 13.84 -24.12
N TYR A 172 4.83 13.17 -25.12
CA TYR A 172 3.56 13.51 -25.75
C TYR A 172 2.50 12.48 -25.37
N PHE A 173 2.05 12.48 -24.13
CA PHE A 173 0.78 11.84 -23.76
C PHE A 173 -0.33 12.91 -23.63
N PRO A 174 -0.68 13.67 -24.69
CA PRO A 174 -1.91 14.45 -24.66
C PRO A 174 -3.06 13.52 -25.06
N PHE A 175 -4.22 13.67 -24.43
CA PHE A 175 -5.51 13.77 -25.14
C PHE A 175 -5.74 12.90 -26.39
N CYS A 176 -5.37 11.63 -26.36
CA CYS A 176 -5.80 10.64 -27.35
C CYS A 176 -6.65 9.58 -26.63
N MET A 177 -7.75 10.05 -26.04
CA MET A 177 -8.92 9.23 -25.78
C MET A 177 -9.99 9.76 -26.74
N ASN A 178 -10.13 9.09 -27.88
CA ASN A 178 -11.32 9.17 -28.72
C ASN A 178 -12.33 8.15 -28.20
#